data_AF-A0A497QGZ2-F1
#
_entry.id   AF-A0A497QGZ2-F1
#
_cell.length_a   1.000
_cell.length_b   1.000
_cell.length_c   1.000
_cell.angle_alpha   90.00
_cell.angle_beta   90.00
_cell.angle_gamma   90.00
#
_symmetry.space_group_name_H-M   'P 1'
#
loop_
_entity.id
_entity.type
_entity.pdbx_description
1 polymer ?
#
loop_
_entity_poly.entity_id
_entity_poly.type
_entity_poly.pdbx_seq_one_letter_code
_entity_poly.pdbx_strand_id
1 'polypeptide(L)'
;MVEKHPYDNLWENIPSHAFIALGRRGREQISLYQCFTPGCLENNLEHLHILAPPKKSIESSNEGSSVQKLDYKIQCDACNSIFHLVFEQFLDVSSKISPKPTVDIENTPDSQVIFENVYATDESGSQNYGQIGFVQVK
;
A
#
# COMPACT_ATOMS: atom_id res chain seq x y z
N MET A 1 16.21 12.19 23.65
CA MET A 1 15.61 10.85 23.70
C MET A 1 14.56 10.85 22.60
N VAL A 2 14.83 10.16 21.48
CA VAL A 2 13.89 10.12 20.35
C VAL A 2 12.75 9.21 20.79
N GLU A 3 11.55 9.75 20.89
CA GLU A 3 10.35 8.96 21.14
C GLU A 3 10.17 8.04 19.94
N LYS A 4 10.54 6.75 20.09
CA LYS A 4 10.27 5.76 19.06
C LYS A 4 8.76 5.58 18.98
N HIS A 5 8.17 5.87 17.83
CA HIS A 5 6.77 5.55 17.62
C HIS A 5 6.63 4.01 17.61
N PRO A 6 5.58 3.46 18.23
CA PRO A 6 5.44 2.03 18.46
C PRO A 6 5.35 1.19 17.17
N TYR A 7 5.10 1.84 16.04
CA TYR A 7 4.85 1.19 14.75
C TYR A 7 5.89 1.51 13.68
N ASP A 8 7.00 2.20 14.01
CA ASP A 8 8.03 2.54 13.02
C ASP A 8 8.68 1.30 12.39
N ASN A 9 8.69 0.16 13.08
CA ASN A 9 9.18 -1.11 12.53
C ASN A 9 8.32 -1.60 11.33
N LEU A 10 7.08 -1.12 11.17
CA LEU A 10 6.22 -1.51 10.05
C LEU A 10 6.70 -0.95 8.71
N TRP A 11 7.61 0.03 8.71
CA TRP A 11 8.28 0.50 7.49
C TRP A 11 9.07 -0.60 6.78
N GLU A 12 9.52 -1.64 7.50
CA GLU A 12 10.18 -2.82 6.93
C GLU A 12 9.25 -3.64 6.02
N ASN A 13 7.93 -3.54 6.23
CA ASN A 13 6.91 -4.22 5.41
C ASN A 13 6.51 -3.40 4.18
N ILE A 14 6.86 -2.11 4.14
CA ILE A 14 6.56 -1.22 3.03
C ILE A 14 7.71 -1.28 2.02
N PRO A 15 7.44 -1.58 0.73
CA PRO A 15 8.45 -1.49 -0.31
C PRO A 15 9.11 -0.12 -0.32
N SER A 16 10.44 -0.05 -0.42
CA SER A 16 11.14 1.24 -0.43
C SER A 16 10.82 2.09 -1.66
N HIS A 17 10.41 1.46 -2.76
CA HIS A 17 10.14 2.12 -4.03
C HIS A 17 8.95 1.50 -4.77
N ALA A 18 8.26 2.35 -5.52
CA ALA A 18 7.31 1.97 -6.56
C ALA A 18 7.81 2.46 -7.94
N PHE A 19 7.19 1.98 -9.01
CA PHE A 19 7.47 2.41 -10.37
C PHE A 19 6.28 3.14 -10.97
N ILE A 20 6.51 4.29 -11.57
CA ILE A 20 5.51 4.98 -12.40
C ILE A 20 5.81 4.74 -13.88
N ALA A 21 4.77 4.50 -14.68
CA ALA A 21 4.90 4.38 -16.12
C ALA A 21 4.95 5.78 -16.76
N LEU A 22 6.03 6.09 -17.50
CA LEU A 22 6.20 7.34 -18.24
C LEU A 22 5.93 7.15 -19.76
N GLY A 23 5.09 6.18 -20.11
CA GLY A 23 4.78 5.82 -21.48
C GLY A 23 6.04 5.40 -22.27
N ARG A 24 6.32 6.09 -23.38
CA ARG A 24 7.48 5.78 -24.25
C ARG A 24 8.84 6.02 -23.62
N ARG A 25 8.91 6.75 -22.49
CA ARG A 25 10.15 7.02 -21.75
C ARG A 25 10.53 5.91 -20.78
N GLY A 26 9.73 4.84 -20.72
CA GLY A 26 9.96 3.71 -19.83
C GLY A 26 9.27 3.91 -18.48
N ARG A 27 9.97 3.58 -17.40
CA ARG A 27 9.47 3.66 -16.02
C ARG A 27 10.43 4.47 -15.17
N GLU A 28 9.90 5.22 -14.23
CA GLU A 28 10.67 5.96 -13.23
C GLU A 28 10.43 5.35 -11.85
N GLN A 29 11.49 5.27 -11.05
CA GLN A 29 11.45 4.74 -9.70
C GLN A 29 11.16 5.88 -8.73
N ILE A 30 10.13 5.71 -7.92
CA ILE A 30 9.68 6.69 -6.92
C ILE A 30 9.85 6.08 -5.54
N SER A 31 10.48 6.82 -4.62
CA SER A 31 10.57 6.39 -3.22
C SER A 31 9.20 6.48 -2.54
N LEU A 32 8.85 5.47 -1.75
CA LEU A 32 7.65 5.49 -0.92
C LEU A 32 7.89 6.12 0.45
N TYR A 33 9.14 6.39 0.81
CA TYR A 33 9.55 7.02 2.07
C TYR A 33 9.53 8.55 1.97
N GLN A 34 8.38 9.09 1.56
CA GLN A 34 8.16 10.52 1.45
C GLN A 34 6.71 10.87 1.81
N CYS A 35 6.48 12.13 2.16
CA CYS A 35 5.14 12.64 2.36
C CYS A 35 4.45 12.84 1.00
N PHE A 36 3.27 12.25 0.83
CA PHE A 36 2.46 12.40 -0.39
C PHE A 36 1.35 13.46 -0.24
N THR A 37 1.31 14.18 0.88
CA THR A 37 0.35 15.28 1.06
C THR A 37 0.70 16.44 0.11
N PRO A 38 -0.26 17.00 -0.65
CA PRO A 38 -0.01 18.11 -1.57
C PRO A 38 0.65 19.30 -0.87
N GLY A 39 1.79 19.75 -1.41
CA GLY A 39 2.52 20.90 -0.88
C GLY A 39 3.54 20.57 0.22
N CYS A 40 3.62 19.32 0.68
CA CYS A 40 4.73 18.85 1.50
C CYS A 40 5.79 18.18 0.60
N LEU A 41 7.06 18.51 0.82
CA LEU A 41 8.21 17.92 0.10
C LEU A 41 9.11 17.10 1.05
N GLU A 42 8.58 16.72 2.20
CA GLU A 42 9.33 15.95 3.19
C GLU A 42 9.64 14.56 2.66
N ASN A 43 10.91 14.20 2.68
CA ASN A 43 11.44 12.93 2.21
C ASN A 43 12.32 12.24 3.26
N ASN A 44 12.39 12.78 4.47
CA ASN A 44 13.03 12.14 5.60
C ASN A 44 12.07 11.16 6.28
N LEU A 45 12.44 9.88 6.28
CA LEU A 45 11.70 8.82 6.96
C LEU A 45 11.55 9.09 8.46
N GLU A 46 12.50 9.78 9.09
CA GLU A 46 12.45 10.13 10.52
C GLU A 46 11.29 11.07 10.87
N HIS A 47 10.73 11.77 9.88
CA HIS A 47 9.58 12.66 10.05
C HIS A 47 8.26 11.99 9.65
N LEU A 48 8.27 10.69 9.33
CA LEU A 48 7.12 9.93 8.85
C LEU A 48 6.81 8.78 9.82
N HIS A 49 5.69 8.90 10.53
CA HIS A 49 5.31 7.96 11.58
C HIS A 49 4.07 7.18 11.21
N ILE A 50 4.15 5.85 11.29
CA ILE A 50 2.99 4.99 11.11
C ILE A 50 2.15 5.07 12.39
N LEU A 51 0.89 5.46 12.26
CA LEU A 51 0.00 5.67 13.40
C LEU A 51 -0.71 4.41 13.87
N ALA A 52 -0.87 3.43 12.98
CA ALA A 52 -1.56 2.19 13.28
C ALA A 52 -1.07 1.06 12.37
N PRO A 53 -1.24 -0.20 12.80
CA PRO A 53 -1.09 -1.36 11.91
C PRO A 53 -1.96 -1.20 10.64
N PRO A 54 -1.49 -1.70 9.48
CA PRO A 54 -2.22 -1.53 8.24
C PRO A 54 -3.60 -2.19 8.33
N LYS A 55 -4.63 -1.49 7.85
CA LYS A 55 -5.95 -2.08 7.69
C LYS A 55 -5.94 -2.95 6.44
N LYS A 56 -6.21 -4.24 6.62
CA LYS A 56 -6.35 -5.19 5.52
C LYS A 56 -7.83 -5.36 5.18
N SER A 57 -8.20 -5.12 3.94
CA SER A 57 -9.52 -5.48 3.40
C SER A 57 -9.35 -6.37 2.17
N ILE A 58 -10.31 -7.28 1.98
CA ILE A 58 -10.34 -8.18 0.83
C ILE A 58 -11.69 -7.98 0.15
N GLU A 59 -11.66 -7.54 -1.09
CA GLU A 59 -12.81 -7.45 -1.97
C GLU A 59 -12.74 -8.62 -2.96
N SER A 60 -13.57 -9.62 -2.75
CA SER A 60 -13.70 -10.74 -3.69
C SER A 60 -14.56 -10.30 -4.87
N SER A 61 -14.01 -10.37 -6.08
CA SER A 61 -14.80 -10.17 -7.30
C SER A 61 -15.48 -11.48 -7.69
N ASN A 62 -16.70 -11.37 -8.23
CA ASN A 62 -17.49 -12.52 -8.68
C ASN A 62 -16.83 -13.32 -9.83
N GLU A 63 -15.76 -12.78 -10.45
CA GLU A 63 -15.06 -13.37 -11.59
C GLU A 63 -13.82 -14.20 -11.21
N GLY A 64 -13.65 -14.56 -9.94
CA GLY A 64 -12.53 -15.40 -9.49
C GLY A 64 -11.20 -14.65 -9.34
N SER A 65 -11.26 -13.32 -9.26
CA SER A 65 -10.16 -12.45 -8.84
C SER A 65 -10.49 -11.85 -7.48
N SER A 66 -9.48 -11.70 -6.62
CA SER A 66 -9.63 -11.05 -5.32
C SER A 66 -8.71 -9.84 -5.27
N VAL A 67 -9.23 -8.71 -4.78
CA VAL A 67 -8.44 -7.50 -4.56
C VAL A 67 -8.20 -7.36 -3.07
N GLN A 68 -6.94 -7.44 -2.65
CA GLN A 68 -6.54 -7.18 -1.28
C GLN A 68 -6.02 -5.74 -1.18
N LYS A 69 -6.58 -4.93 -0.28
CA LYS A 69 -6.11 -3.58 0.02
C LYS A 69 -5.44 -3.56 1.38
N LEU A 70 -4.25 -2.97 1.45
CA LEU A 70 -3.50 -2.69 2.68
C LEU A 70 -3.39 -1.17 2.83
N ASP A 71 -4.03 -0.63 3.86
CA ASP A 71 -4.08 0.81 4.12
C ASP A 71 -3.22 1.17 5.35
N TYR A 72 -2.14 1.91 5.11
CA TYR A 72 -1.23 2.43 6.13
C TYR A 72 -1.56 3.89 6.45
N LYS A 73 -1.94 4.17 7.69
CA LYS A 73 -2.14 5.53 8.19
C LYS A 73 -0.80 6.10 8.65
N ILE A 74 -0.31 7.15 7.98
CA ILE A 74 1.00 7.77 8.21
C ILE A 74 0.81 9.24 8.57
N GLN A 75 1.50 9.70 9.62
CA GLN A 75 1.62 11.10 9.99
C GLN A 75 2.97 11.63 9.51
N CYS A 76 2.95 12.81 8.91
CA CYS A 76 4.16 13.57 8.60
C CYS A 76 4.33 14.71 9.60
N ASP A 77 5.43 14.73 10.33
CA ASP A 77 5.71 15.76 11.33
C ASP A 77 6.03 17.12 10.71
N ALA A 78 6.65 17.14 9.52
CA ALA A 78 7.05 18.37 8.84
C ALA A 78 5.86 19.27 8.45
N CYS A 79 4.76 18.68 7.97
CA CYS A 79 3.54 19.42 7.62
C CYS A 79 2.37 19.14 8.58
N ASN A 80 2.62 18.34 9.62
CA ASN A 80 1.64 17.90 10.61
C ASN A 80 0.34 17.35 9.99
N SER A 81 0.46 16.72 8.82
CA SER A 81 -0.68 16.13 8.11
C SER A 81 -0.66 14.63 8.25
N ILE A 82 -1.86 14.05 8.13
CA ILE A 82 -2.04 12.61 8.13
C ILE A 82 -2.54 12.21 6.75
N PHE A 83 -1.92 11.18 6.19
CA PHE A 83 -2.30 10.60 4.90
C PHE A 83 -2.35 9.08 5.02
N HIS A 84 -3.06 8.48 4.08
CA HIS A 84 -3.16 7.04 3.94
C HIS A 84 -2.34 6.60 2.74
N LEU A 85 -1.45 5.63 2.91
CA LEU A 85 -0.73 4.98 1.84
C LEU A 85 -1.38 3.61 1.61
N VAL A 86 -2.05 3.46 0.47
CA VAL A 86 -2.86 2.29 0.16
C VAL A 86 -2.18 1.46 -0.92
N PHE A 87 -2.01 0.18 -0.62
CA PHE A 87 -1.49 -0.83 -1.53
C PHE A 87 -2.64 -1.74 -1.96
N GLU A 88 -2.95 -1.73 -3.24
CA GLU A 88 -3.99 -2.56 -3.84
C GLU A 88 -3.35 -3.70 -4.62
N GLN A 89 -3.46 -4.90 -4.05
CA GLN A 89 -2.90 -6.13 -4.57
C GLN A 89 -3.98 -6.93 -5.30
N PHE A 90 -3.74 -7.24 -6.58
CA PHE A 90 -4.60 -8.11 -7.38
C PHE A 90 -4.12 -9.55 -7.26
N LEU A 91 -4.95 -10.39 -6.67
CA LEU A 91 -4.70 -11.82 -6.47
C LEU A 91 -5.44 -12.62 -7.53
N ASP A 92 -4.71 -13.45 -8.28
CA ASP A 92 -5.33 -14.46 -9.14
C ASP A 92 -5.78 -15.65 -8.29
N VAL A 93 -7.06 -15.97 -8.34
CA VAL A 93 -7.62 -17.17 -7.67
C VAL A 93 -7.83 -18.31 -8.68
N SER A 94 -7.41 -18.13 -9.94
CA SER A 94 -7.60 -19.10 -11.04
C SER A 94 -6.83 -20.42 -10.87
N SER A 95 -5.85 -20.48 -9.96
CA SER A 95 -5.15 -21.73 -9.66
C SER A 95 -5.90 -22.62 -8.65
N LYS A 96 -6.93 -23.31 -9.19
CA LYS A 96 -7.56 -24.58 -8.75
C LYS A 96 -8.90 -24.52 -7.98
N ILE A 97 -9.96 -24.84 -8.72
CA ILE A 97 -10.95 -25.92 -8.49
C ILE A 97 -11.55 -26.02 -7.07
N SER A 98 -12.72 -25.40 -6.88
CA SER A 98 -14.00 -26.04 -6.45
C SER A 98 -14.85 -25.07 -5.62
N PRO A 99 -16.19 -25.05 -5.80
CA PRO A 99 -17.08 -24.27 -4.97
C PRO A 99 -17.34 -25.03 -3.67
N LYS A 100 -16.89 -24.49 -2.53
CA LYS A 100 -17.54 -24.74 -1.25
C LYS A 100 -17.40 -23.50 -0.35
N PRO A 101 -18.51 -23.03 0.26
CA PRO A 101 -18.45 -22.00 1.27
C PRO A 101 -17.90 -22.63 2.56
N THR A 102 -17.37 -21.79 3.44
CA THR A 102 -16.66 -22.12 4.70
C THR A 102 -15.26 -22.68 4.50
N VAL A 103 -14.25 -21.90 4.90
CA VAL A 103 -13.27 -22.23 5.96
C VAL A 103 -12.22 -21.11 6.00
N ASP A 104 -11.79 -20.81 7.22
CA ASP A 104 -10.87 -19.78 7.68
C ASP A 104 -9.59 -19.64 6.83
N ILE A 105 -9.29 -18.40 6.42
CA ILE A 105 -8.18 -18.03 5.55
C ILE A 105 -6.96 -17.69 6.41
N GLU A 106 -6.37 -18.66 7.09
CA GLU A 106 -5.03 -18.51 7.69
C GLU A 106 -3.98 -19.44 7.04
N ASN A 107 -4.35 -20.24 6.02
CA ASN A 107 -3.41 -21.15 5.36
C ASN A 107 -3.77 -21.43 3.88
N THR A 108 -3.78 -20.42 3.01
CA THR A 108 -3.77 -20.62 1.55
C THR A 108 -2.38 -20.32 0.98
N PRO A 109 -1.61 -21.34 0.56
CA PRO A 109 -0.17 -21.20 0.27
C PRO A 109 0.19 -20.75 -1.16
N ASP A 110 -0.73 -20.28 -2.01
CA ASP A 110 -0.39 -19.96 -3.42
C ASP A 110 -1.33 -18.91 -4.05
N SER A 111 -1.54 -17.76 -3.40
CA SER A 111 -2.11 -16.60 -4.07
C SER A 111 -0.98 -15.79 -4.71
N GLN A 112 -0.83 -15.85 -6.04
CA GLN A 112 0.17 -15.03 -6.74
C GLN A 112 -0.35 -13.59 -6.84
N VAL A 113 0.39 -12.65 -6.26
CA VAL A 113 0.16 -11.22 -6.45
C VAL A 113 0.59 -10.89 -7.88
N ILE A 114 -0.39 -10.60 -8.74
CA ILE A 114 -0.11 -10.27 -10.14
C ILE A 114 0.42 -8.84 -10.25
N PHE A 115 -0.13 -7.95 -9.42
CA PHE A 115 0.12 -6.52 -9.50
C PHE A 115 -0.22 -5.84 -8.17
N GLU A 116 0.60 -4.87 -7.78
CA GLU A 116 0.38 -4.07 -6.58
C GLU A 116 0.39 -2.58 -6.96
N ASN A 117 -0.77 -1.95 -6.93
CA ASN A 117 -0.91 -0.51 -7.11
C ASN A 117 -0.65 0.22 -5.81
N VAL A 118 0.00 1.37 -5.89
CA VAL A 118 0.23 2.25 -4.74
C VAL A 118 -0.39 3.60 -5.02
N TYR A 119 -1.21 4.07 -4.09
CA TYR A 119 -1.79 5.41 -4.13
C TYR A 119 -1.86 6.00 -2.73
N ALA A 120 -1.96 7.33 -2.66
CA ALA A 120 -2.10 8.05 -1.40
C ALA A 120 -3.44 8.78 -1.32
N THR A 121 -4.05 8.81 -0.14
CA THR A 121 -5.27 9.57 0.13
C THR A 121 -5.14 10.45 1.37
N ASP A 122 -6.05 11.41 1.52
CA ASP A 122 -6.22 12.19 2.74
C ASP A 122 -6.63 11.32 3.95
N GLU A 123 -6.63 11.90 5.16
CA GLU A 123 -7.04 11.23 6.40
C GLU A 123 -8.46 10.62 6.33
N SER A 124 -9.35 11.21 5.53
CA SER A 124 -10.74 10.75 5.41
C SER A 124 -10.94 9.71 4.30
N GLY A 125 -9.94 9.46 3.45
CA GLY A 125 -10.06 8.66 2.25
C GLY A 125 -10.93 9.28 1.15
N SER A 126 -11.34 10.55 1.30
CA SER A 126 -12.20 11.29 0.37
C SER A 126 -11.44 11.90 -0.80
N GLN A 127 -10.17 12.26 -0.60
CA GLN A 127 -9.34 12.89 -1.61
C GLN A 127 -8.17 11.99 -1.95
N ASN A 128 -8.13 11.51 -3.19
CA ASN A 128 -7.00 10.77 -3.72
C ASN A 128 -5.93 11.76 -4.20
N TYR A 129 -4.74 11.73 -3.60
CA TYR A 129 -3.60 12.56 -3.98
C TYR A 129 -2.91 12.08 -5.26
N GLY A 130 -3.31 10.92 -5.77
CA GLY A 130 -2.88 10.36 -7.04
C GLY A 130 -2.32 8.95 -6.89
N GLN A 131 -2.33 8.23 -8.01
CA GLN A 131 -1.60 6.98 -8.13
C GLN A 131 -0.09 7.28 -8.14
N ILE A 132 0.62 6.74 -7.16
CA ILE A 132 2.08 6.89 -7.02
C ILE A 132 2.77 5.98 -8.03
N GLY A 133 2.29 4.75 -8.18
CA GLY A 133 2.85 3.81 -9.13
C GLY A 133 2.41 2.37 -8.84
N PHE A 134 3.24 1.43 -9.25
CA PHE A 134 3.07 0.01 -8.99
C PHE A 134 4.36 -0.61 -8.45
N VAL A 135 4.23 -1.58 -7.56
CA VAL A 135 5.33 -2.39 -7.06
C VAL A 135 5.37 -3.68 -7.88
N GLN A 136 6.53 -3.98 -8.46
CA GLN A 136 6.74 -5.24 -9.16
C GLN A 136 7.05 -6.31 -8.10
N VAL A 137 6.05 -7.09 -7.72
CA VAL A 137 6.22 -8.25 -6.83
C VAL A 137 7.03 -9.31 -7.60
N LYS A 138 8.12 -9.79 -6.99
CA LYS A 138 9.06 -10.75 -7.59
C LYS A 138 8.52 -12.16 -7.62
#